data_AF-A0A249PK67-F1
#
_entry.id   AF-A0A249PK67-F1
#
_cell.length_a   1.000
_cell.length_b   1.000
_cell.length_c   1.000
_cell.angle_alpha   90.00
_cell.angle_beta   90.00
_cell.angle_gamma   90.00
#
_symmetry.space_group_name_H-M   'P 1'
#
loop_
_entity.id
_entity.type
_entity.pdbx_description
1 polymer ?
#
loop_
_entity_poly.entity_id
_entity_poly.type
_entity_poly.pdbx_seq_one_letter_code
_entity_poly.pdbx_strand_id
1 'polypeptide(L)' 'MSGEDCLVFEDAPAGILAGRAAGAEIVVITGAHAAAAETPHGSFAHYADVEARIGVSGWLSLHRRRDEPRFDEAKRV' A
#
# COMPACT_ATOMS: atom_id res chain seq x y z
N MET A 1 17.37 -2.25 -12.08
CA MET A 1 16.06 -2.83 -11.72
C MET A 1 15.03 -2.23 -12.64
N SER A 2 14.17 -3.06 -13.25
CA SER A 2 13.03 -2.60 -14.05
C SER A 2 11.92 -2.13 -13.10
N GLY A 3 11.01 -1.27 -13.56
CA GLY A 3 9.82 -0.93 -12.77
C GLY A 3 8.91 -2.13 -12.50
N GLU A 4 8.96 -3.14 -13.37
CA GLU A 4 8.21 -4.41 -13.23
C GLU A 4 8.62 -5.24 -12.01
N ASP A 5 9.83 -5.01 -11.47
CA ASP A 5 10.31 -5.66 -10.24
C ASP A 5 9.94 -4.86 -8.97
N CYS A 6 9.20 -3.76 -9.14
CA CYS A 6 8.86 -2.83 -8.06
C CYS A 6 7.37 -2.87 -7.72
N LEU A 7 7.10 -2.67 -6.43
CA LEU A 7 5.76 -2.45 -5.88
C LEU A 7 5.69 -1.04 -5.29
N VAL A 8 4.73 -0.26 -5.74
CA VAL A 8 4.56 1.15 -5.37
C VAL A 8 3.31 1.33 -4.52
N PHE A 9 3.45 2.03 -3.40
CA PHE A 9 2.34 2.41 -2.53
C PHE A 9 2.01 3.89 -2.73
N GLU A 10 0.86 4.19 -3.29
CA GLU A 10 0.48 5.57 -3.65
C GLU A 10 -0.94 5.90 -3.19
N ASP A 11 -1.12 7.13 -2.73
CA ASP A 11 -2.41 7.69 -2.31
C ASP A 11 -2.90 8.82 -3.22
N ALA A 12 -2.07 9.26 -4.17
CA ALA A 12 -2.39 10.31 -5.13
C ALA A 12 -2.59 9.76 -6.55
N PRO A 13 -3.59 10.23 -7.31
CA PRO A 13 -3.82 9.80 -8.69
C PRO A 13 -2.58 9.97 -9.60
N ALA A 14 -1.81 11.05 -9.42
CA ALA A 14 -0.60 11.30 -10.21
C ALA A 14 0.48 10.23 -9.97
N GLY A 15 0.69 9.83 -8.71
CA GLY A 15 1.65 8.79 -8.34
C GLY A 15 1.23 7.41 -8.85
N ILE A 16 -0.05 7.07 -8.72
CA ILE A 16 -0.64 5.83 -9.28
C ILE A 16 -0.39 5.76 -10.79
N LEU A 17 -0.67 6.83 -11.53
CA LEU A 17 -0.45 6.86 -12.98
C LEU A 17 1.04 6.74 -13.34
N ALA A 18 1.92 7.42 -12.59
CA ALA A 18 3.36 7.35 -12.82
C ALA A 18 3.92 5.93 -12.58
N GLY A 19 3.53 5.27 -11.49
CA GLY A 19 3.95 3.90 -11.18
C GLY A 19 3.50 2.91 -12.27
N ARG A 20 2.25 3.03 -12.73
CA ARG A 20 1.74 2.21 -13.84
C ARG A 20 2.51 2.44 -15.14
N ALA A 21 2.82 3.71 -15.46
CA ALA A 21 3.60 4.04 -16.64
C ALA A 21 5.03 3.49 -16.58
N ALA A 22 5.58 3.31 -15.36
CA ALA A 22 6.87 2.66 -15.14
C ALA A 22 6.81 1.12 -15.19
N GLY A 23 5.62 0.52 -15.30
CA GLY A 23 5.42 -0.94 -15.29
C GLY A 23 5.37 -1.56 -13.89
N ALA A 24 5.30 -0.76 -12.83
CA ALA A 24 5.25 -1.25 -11.46
C ALA A 24 3.86 -1.77 -11.06
N GLU A 25 3.84 -2.74 -10.14
CA GLU A 25 2.62 -3.11 -9.43
C GLU A 25 2.25 -2.01 -8.43
N ILE A 26 0.95 -1.76 -8.27
CA ILE A 26 0.43 -0.65 -7.46
C ILE A 26 -0.44 -1.17 -6.30
N VAL A 27 -0.18 -0.62 -5.12
CA VAL A 27 -1.05 -0.74 -3.95
C VAL A 27 -1.53 0.65 -3.56
N VAL A 28 -2.84 0.82 -3.43
CA VAL A 28 -3.42 2.14 -3.18
C VAL A 28 -3.71 2.35 -1.70
N ILE A 29 -3.28 3.49 -1.15
CA ILE A 29 -3.56 3.88 0.24
C ILE A 29 -4.73 4.85 0.27
N THR A 30 -5.89 4.38 0.73
CA THR A 30 -7.17 5.10 0.60
C THR A 30 -7.48 6.04 1.76
N GLY A 31 -6.91 5.80 2.95
CA GLY A 31 -7.18 6.60 4.15
C GLY A 31 -6.50 7.96 4.15
N ALA A 32 -5.56 8.21 3.25
CA ALA A 32 -4.90 9.51 3.12
C ALA A 32 -5.62 10.46 2.16
N HIS A 33 -6.30 9.95 1.12
CA HIS A 33 -7.01 10.75 0.11
C HIS A 33 -8.27 10.04 -0.40
N ALA A 34 -9.44 10.66 -0.23
CA ALA A 34 -10.74 10.07 -0.62
C ALA A 34 -10.85 9.75 -2.13
N ALA A 35 -10.10 10.48 -2.97
CA ALA A 35 -10.05 10.26 -4.42
C ALA A 35 -9.35 8.92 -4.82
N ALA A 36 -8.69 8.25 -3.88
CA ALA A 36 -7.99 6.99 -4.11
C ALA A 36 -8.90 5.74 -4.04
N ALA A 37 -10.18 5.90 -3.69
CA ALA A 37 -11.11 4.80 -3.47
C ALA A 37 -11.58 4.07 -4.75
N GLU A 38 -11.45 4.69 -5.93
CA GLU A 38 -11.97 4.14 -7.19
C GLU A 38 -10.88 3.53 -8.08
N THR A 39 -10.06 2.64 -7.53
CA THR A 39 -9.01 1.96 -8.31
C THR A 39 -9.19 0.44 -8.30
N PRO A 40 -8.92 -0.27 -9.42
CA PRO A 40 -9.01 -1.72 -9.49
C PRO A 40 -7.84 -2.43 -8.78
N HIS A 41 -6.96 -1.68 -8.10
CA HIS A 41 -5.76 -2.18 -7.45
C HIS A 41 -6.05 -2.70 -6.04
N GLY A 42 -5.17 -3.57 -5.52
CA GLY A 42 -5.19 -3.92 -4.10
C GLY A 42 -5.01 -2.66 -3.25
N SER A 43 -5.78 -2.51 -2.18
CA SER A 43 -5.77 -1.29 -1.37
C SER A 43 -5.76 -1.54 0.13
N PHE A 44 -5.15 -0.59 0.85
CA PHE A 44 -5.15 -0.50 2.30
C PHE A 44 -5.62 0.88 2.75
N ALA A 45 -6.24 0.97 3.93
CA ALA A 45 -6.63 2.28 4.47
C ALA A 45 -5.39 3.04 4.95
N HIS A 46 -4.48 2.35 5.63
CA HIS A 46 -3.27 2.95 6.17
C HIS A 46 -2.04 2.08 5.87
N TYR A 47 -0.88 2.71 5.73
CA TYR A 47 0.40 2.00 5.66
C TYR A 47 0.63 1.10 6.88
N ALA A 48 0.12 1.50 8.04
CA ALA A 48 0.21 0.73 9.28
C ALA A 48 -0.56 -0.61 9.21
N ASP A 49 -1.48 -0.79 8.26
CA ASP A 49 -2.23 -2.04 8.09
C ASP A 49 -1.45 -3.07 7.24
N VAL A 50 -0.27 -2.71 6.72
CA VAL A 50 0.54 -3.53 5.82
C VAL A 50 1.68 -4.19 6.58
N GLU A 51 1.84 -5.50 6.39
CA GLU A 51 3.01 -6.26 6.79
C GLU A 51 3.72 -6.78 5.55
N ALA A 52 4.98 -6.39 5.37
CA ALA A 52 5.82 -6.88 4.30
C ALA A 52 6.64 -8.09 4.80
N ARG A 53 6.55 -9.22 4.10
CA ARG A 53 7.29 -10.44 4.44
C ARG A 53 8.16 -10.88 3.27
N ILE A 54 9.44 -11.08 3.52
CA ILE A 54 10.40 -11.62 2.56
C ILE A 54 10.39 -13.14 2.68
N GLY A 55 10.05 -13.82 1.59
CA GLY A 55 10.07 -15.28 1.51
C GLY A 55 11.50 -15.82 1.32
N VAL A 56 11.66 -17.14 1.51
CA VAL A 56 12.96 -17.83 1.32
C VAL A 56 13.51 -17.74 -0.10
N SER A 57 12.66 -17.43 -1.08
CA SER A 57 13.02 -17.19 -2.48
C SER A 57 13.50 -15.76 -2.75
N GLY A 58 13.48 -14.88 -1.75
CA GLY A 58 13.82 -13.45 -1.88
C GLY A 58 12.65 -12.57 -2.35
N TRP A 59 11.50 -13.15 -2.69
CA TRP A 59 10.31 -12.39 -3.08
C TRP A 59 9.61 -11.74 -1.89
N LEU A 60 9.10 -10.53 -2.12
CA LEU A 60 8.26 -9.81 -1.17
C LEU A 60 6.79 -10.27 -1.29
N SER A 61 6.14 -10.48 -0.16
CA SER A 61 4.68 -10.66 -0.08
C SER A 61 4.08 -9.63 0.87
N LEU A 62 2.91 -9.11 0.52
CA LEU A 62 2.14 -8.21 1.38
C LEU A 62 1.05 -8.98 2.11
N HIS A 63 0.97 -8.75 3.42
CA HIS A 63 -0.07 -9.28 4.28
C HIS A 63 -0.77 -8.13 4.97
N ARG A 64 -2.06 -8.29 5.26
CA ARG A 64 -2.74 -7.37 6.15
C ARG A 64 -2.34 -7.69 7.59
N ARG A 65 -1.85 -6.70 8.34
CA ARG A 65 -1.66 -6.84 9.79
C ARG A 65 -3.03 -7.13 10.40
N ARG A 66 -3.13 -8.20 11.18
CA ARG A 66 -4.33 -8.47 11.98
C ARG A 66 -4.40 -7.44 13.10
N ASP A 67 -5.63 -7.07 13.46
CA ASP A 67 -5.96 -5.99 14.40
C ASP A 67 -5.21 -6.12 15.74
N GLU A 68 -4.04 -5.48 15.85
CA GLU A 68 -3.49 -5.07 17.13
C GLU A 68 -3.94 -3.64 17.39
N PRO A 69 -4.43 -3.33 18.62
CA PRO A 69 -4.88 -1.99 18.94
C PRO A 69 -3.74 -0.98 18.72
N ARG A 70 -4.02 0.04 17.91
CA ARG A 70 -3.07 1.12 17.63
C ARG A 70 -2.90 1.98 18.88
N PHE A 71 -1.66 2.37 19.19
CA PHE A 71 -1.33 3.26 20.32
C PHE A 71 -2.07 4.62 20.28
N ASP A 72 -2.67 5.00 19.15
CA ASP A 72 -3.34 6.28 18.94
C ASP A 72 -4.86 6.28 19.24
N GLU A 73 -5.51 5.11 19.33
CA GLU A 73 -6.93 5.04 19.76
C GLU A 73 -7.09 5.34 21.26
N ALA A 74 -6.01 5.27 22.04
CA ALA A 74 -5.99 5.62 23.46
C ALA A 74 -5.92 7.15 23.73
N LYS A 75 -5.87 7.99 22.68
CA LYS A 75 -5.78 9.46 22.80
C LYS A 75 -6.83 10.23 22.00
N ARG A 76 -8.07 9.77 22.00
CA ARG A 76 -9.21 10.65 21.70
C ARG A 76 -9.81 11.15 23.02
N VAL A 77 -9.40 12.36 23.41
CA VAL A 77 -10.03 13.19 24.44
C VAL A 77 -11.05 14.09 23.77
#